data_AF-A0A7C4C616-F1
#
_entry.id   AF-A0A7C4C616-F1
#
_cell.length_a   1.000
_cell.length_b   1.000
_cell.length_c   1.000
_cell.angle_alpha   90.00
_cell.angle_beta   90.00
_cell.angle_gamma   90.00
#
_symmetry.space_group_name_H-M   'P 1'
#
loop_
_entity.id
_entity.type
_entity.pdbx_description
1 polymer ?
#
loop_
_entity_poly.entity_id
_entity_poly.type
_entity_poly.pdbx_seq_one_letter_code
_entity_poly.pdbx_strand_id
1 'polypeptide(L)'
;PEQEDIDGFLPPRKPLPFILDVNNPLTHSNMAYPNQTMEFRYRLQKAMERAMRVIMEVDEEYGRLTGRKYGGLLDCYRCEDADLGVIVMGSSAGDAKEAIDKLRDEGYKPGVIRIRVFRPFPREELREICRRFKAIAVIDRDLSPGLGGILYTETLTSLYDLKNRPIVQNYIAGLGGRDISVNDFKLIVRELYRNIEEGVEITPIRWIGIEGVNYEFKN
;
A
#
# COMPACT_ATOMS: atom_id res chain seq x y z
N PRO A 1 -0.49 -6.52 26.65
CA PRO A 1 0.15 -5.47 27.47
C PRO A 1 -0.89 -4.99 28.46
N GLU A 2 -0.48 -4.83 29.71
CA GLU A 2 -1.33 -4.23 30.75
C GLU A 2 -1.43 -2.71 30.53
N GLN A 3 -2.35 -2.04 31.23
CA GLN A 3 -2.54 -0.59 31.06
C GLN A 3 -1.24 0.20 31.36
N GLU A 4 -0.46 -0.23 32.36
CA GLU A 4 0.81 0.41 32.74
C GLU A 4 1.86 0.36 31.61
N ASP A 5 1.94 -0.77 30.89
CA ASP A 5 2.80 -0.91 29.72
C ASP A 5 2.41 0.10 28.62
N ILE A 6 1.10 0.30 28.43
CA ILE A 6 0.57 1.23 27.43
C ILE A 6 0.80 2.68 27.85
N ASP A 7 0.64 3.01 29.13
CA ASP A 7 0.88 4.36 29.65
C ASP A 7 2.35 4.76 29.51
N GLY A 8 3.27 3.80 29.65
CA GLY A 8 4.70 4.01 29.40
C GLY A 8 5.02 4.22 27.91
N PHE A 9 4.39 3.46 27.02
CA PHE A 9 4.58 3.55 25.58
C PHE A 9 3.90 4.78 24.93
N LEU A 10 2.69 5.10 25.37
CA LEU A 10 1.88 6.21 24.87
C LEU A 10 1.59 7.18 26.04
N PRO A 11 2.57 8.00 26.43
CA PRO A 11 2.39 8.94 27.52
C PRO A 11 1.32 9.99 27.19
N PRO A 12 0.75 10.65 28.22
CA PRO A 12 -0.21 11.74 28.01
C PRO A 12 0.31 12.75 26.99
N ARG A 13 -0.59 13.19 26.11
CA ARG A 13 -0.26 14.16 25.06
C ARG A 13 0.35 15.41 25.69
N LYS A 14 1.61 15.70 25.35
CA LYS A 14 2.26 16.95 25.76
C LYS A 14 1.43 18.14 25.25
N PRO A 15 1.17 19.16 26.08
CA PRO A 15 0.42 20.34 25.65
C PRO A 15 1.15 20.95 24.45
N LEU A 16 0.44 21.08 23.34
CA LEU A 16 0.99 21.75 22.18
C LEU A 16 1.09 23.25 22.49
N PRO A 17 2.12 23.95 22.00
CA PRO A 17 2.23 25.40 22.19
C PRO A 17 1.15 26.20 21.44
N PHE A 18 0.24 25.52 20.74
CA PHE A 18 -0.80 26.10 19.88
C PHE A 18 -2.21 25.61 20.27
N ILE A 19 -2.52 25.53 21.55
CA ILE A 19 -3.89 25.24 22.02
C ILE A 19 -4.72 26.52 22.07
N LEU A 20 -6.05 26.38 22.01
CA LEU A 20 -6.97 27.50 22.30
C LEU A 20 -7.04 27.67 23.82
N ASP A 21 -6.44 28.76 24.30
CA ASP A 21 -6.42 29.13 25.71
C ASP A 21 -6.82 30.60 25.84
N VAL A 22 -7.92 30.86 26.56
CA VAL A 22 -8.42 32.22 26.79
C VAL A 22 -7.46 33.06 27.63
N ASN A 23 -6.64 32.42 28.46
CA ASN A 23 -5.65 33.10 29.29
C ASN A 23 -4.32 33.34 28.54
N ASN A 24 -4.12 32.67 27.40
CA ASN A 24 -2.95 32.82 26.53
C ASN A 24 -3.38 32.83 25.05
N PRO A 25 -3.99 33.94 24.59
CA PRO A 25 -4.64 33.98 23.28
C PRO A 25 -3.63 33.89 22.15
N LEU A 26 -3.87 32.97 21.22
CA LEU A 26 -3.12 32.81 19.98
C LEU A 26 -4.10 32.84 18.80
N THR A 27 -3.68 33.45 17.69
CA THR A 27 -4.43 33.42 16.44
C THR A 27 -3.96 32.24 15.60
N HIS A 28 -4.87 31.33 15.29
CA HIS A 28 -4.61 30.17 14.43
C HIS A 28 -5.13 30.41 13.02
N SER A 29 -4.46 29.83 12.03
CA SER A 29 -4.93 29.79 10.63
C SER A 29 -5.28 31.18 10.06
N ASN A 30 -4.54 32.22 10.43
CA ASN A 30 -4.69 33.53 9.84
C ASN A 30 -4.40 33.48 8.33
N MET A 31 -4.89 34.49 7.61
CA MET A 31 -4.63 34.60 6.17
C MET A 31 -3.12 34.63 5.91
N ALA A 32 -2.65 33.67 5.12
CA ALA A 32 -1.28 33.61 4.64
C ALA A 32 -1.19 34.33 3.29
N TYR A 33 -0.14 35.13 3.12
CA TYR A 33 0.13 35.77 1.83
C TYR A 33 0.81 34.79 0.86
N PRO A 34 0.77 35.05 -0.47
CA PRO A 34 1.41 34.20 -1.46
C PRO A 34 2.89 33.92 -1.21
N ASN A 35 3.63 34.89 -0.65
CA ASN A 35 5.07 34.79 -0.32
C ASN A 35 5.40 33.96 0.93
N GLN A 36 4.40 33.35 1.58
CA GLN A 36 4.59 32.48 2.75
C GLN A 36 4.00 31.07 2.54
N THR A 37 3.09 30.94 1.56
CA THR A 37 2.32 29.71 1.36
C THR A 37 3.21 28.57 0.90
N MET A 38 4.22 28.84 0.06
CA MET A 38 5.17 27.83 -0.40
C MET A 38 5.98 27.26 0.76
N GLU A 39 6.46 28.12 1.66
CA GLU A 39 7.24 27.75 2.84
C GLU A 39 6.41 26.88 3.79
N PHE A 40 5.12 27.18 3.97
CA PHE A 40 4.23 26.33 4.75
C PHE A 40 4.03 24.95 4.11
N ARG A 41 3.83 24.86 2.79
CA ARG A 41 3.72 23.59 2.07
C ARG A 41 5.01 22.78 2.14
N TYR A 42 6.17 23.43 2.02
CA TYR A 42 7.47 22.78 2.20
C TYR A 42 7.63 22.21 3.62
N ARG A 43 7.28 22.98 4.66
CA ARG A 43 7.33 22.50 6.06
C ARG A 43 6.41 21.30 6.30
N LEU A 44 5.24 21.29 5.68
CA LEU A 44 4.32 20.14 5.72
C LEU A 44 4.93 18.92 5.03
N GLN A 45 5.52 19.08 3.84
CA GLN A 45 6.24 18.00 3.15
C GLN A 45 7.36 17.41 4.02
N LYS A 46 8.22 18.26 4.60
CA LYS A 46 9.28 17.81 5.52
C LYS A 46 8.72 17.12 6.77
N ALA A 47 7.51 17.48 7.23
CA ALA A 47 6.87 16.79 8.34
C ALA A 47 6.41 15.38 7.95
N MET A 48 5.86 15.20 6.75
CA MET A 48 5.52 13.87 6.22
C MET A 48 6.75 12.97 6.06
N GLU A 49 7.85 13.50 5.53
CA GLU A 49 9.12 12.75 5.42
C GLU A 49 9.65 12.31 6.79
N ARG A 50 9.57 13.17 7.82
CA ARG A 50 9.94 12.78 9.19
C ARG A 50 9.00 11.73 9.78
N ALA A 51 7.71 11.80 9.49
CA ALA A 51 6.72 10.85 9.98
C ALA A 51 7.05 9.42 9.54
N MET A 52 7.58 9.23 8.33
CA MET A 52 8.02 7.92 7.82
C MET A 52 9.00 7.23 8.79
N ARG A 53 10.01 7.96 9.26
CA ARG A 53 10.99 7.45 10.22
C ARG A 53 10.35 7.11 11.56
N VAL A 54 9.52 8.01 12.09
CA VAL A 54 8.85 7.82 13.38
C VAL A 54 7.92 6.59 13.34
N ILE A 55 7.23 6.34 12.24
CA ILE A 55 6.38 5.15 12.08
C ILE A 55 7.19 3.86 12.23
N MET A 56 8.36 3.78 11.58
CA MET A 56 9.22 2.61 11.68
C MET A 56 9.79 2.43 13.09
N GLU A 57 10.22 3.51 13.74
CA GLU A 57 10.69 3.51 15.12
C GLU A 57 9.60 2.97 16.08
N VAL A 58 8.36 3.44 15.90
CA VAL A 58 7.20 3.03 16.70
C VAL A 58 6.82 1.56 16.47
N ASP A 59 6.89 1.05 15.23
CA ASP A 59 6.62 -0.38 14.97
C ASP A 59 7.64 -1.28 15.68
N GLU A 60 8.92 -0.91 15.65
CA GLU A 60 9.99 -1.62 16.36
C GLU A 60 9.82 -1.56 17.89
N GLU A 61 9.50 -0.39 18.43
CA GLU A 61 9.26 -0.21 19.86
C GLU A 61 8.04 -0.99 20.34
N TYR A 62 6.93 -0.92 19.59
CA TYR A 62 5.72 -1.68 19.89
C TYR A 62 5.95 -3.19 19.78
N GLY A 63 6.79 -3.62 18.83
CA GLY A 63 7.25 -4.99 18.70
C GLY A 63 8.03 -5.48 19.91
N ARG A 64 8.93 -4.65 20.46
CA ARG A 64 9.65 -4.97 21.71
C ARG A 64 8.71 -5.09 22.91
N LEU A 65 7.71 -4.21 22.99
CA LEU A 65 6.75 -4.19 24.09
C LEU A 65 5.79 -5.37 24.06
N THR A 66 5.25 -5.70 22.88
CA THR A 66 4.11 -6.61 22.75
C THR A 66 4.42 -7.93 22.06
N GLY A 67 5.62 -8.08 21.51
CA GLY A 67 5.99 -9.19 20.62
C GLY A 67 5.35 -9.12 19.23
N ARG A 68 4.56 -8.08 18.93
CA ARG A 68 3.85 -7.92 17.65
C ARG A 68 4.49 -6.82 16.82
N LYS A 69 5.10 -7.22 15.70
CA LYS A 69 5.59 -6.32 14.65
C LYS A 69 4.61 -6.30 13.48
N TYR A 70 4.55 -5.17 12.78
CA TYR A 70 3.61 -4.98 11.69
C TYR A 70 4.25 -4.63 10.34
N GLY A 71 5.59 -4.56 10.28
CA GLY A 71 6.36 -4.32 9.04
C GLY A 71 6.69 -2.85 8.80
N GLY A 72 6.39 -1.96 9.75
CA GLY A 72 6.53 -0.52 9.57
C GLY A 72 5.60 0.01 8.47
N LEU A 73 6.17 0.41 7.34
CA LEU A 73 5.44 1.10 6.26
C LEU A 73 4.68 0.14 5.32
N LEU A 74 5.16 -1.09 5.18
CA LEU A 74 4.55 -2.16 4.40
C LEU A 74 4.85 -3.52 5.03
N ASP A 75 4.01 -4.51 4.78
CA ASP A 75 4.14 -5.87 5.31
C ASP A 75 4.31 -6.83 4.14
N CYS A 76 5.45 -7.53 4.12
CA CYS A 76 5.79 -8.52 3.10
C CYS A 76 5.50 -9.93 3.61
N TYR A 77 4.82 -10.73 2.77
CA TYR A 77 4.53 -12.12 3.05
C TYR A 77 4.98 -12.99 1.89
N ARG A 78 5.94 -13.89 2.17
CA ARG A 78 6.57 -14.79 1.18
C ARG A 78 7.16 -14.06 -0.03
N CYS A 79 7.86 -12.96 0.21
CA CYS A 79 8.43 -12.13 -0.86
C CYS A 79 9.90 -12.47 -1.17
N GLU A 80 10.56 -13.27 -0.34
CA GLU A 80 12.00 -13.51 -0.40
C GLU A 80 12.42 -14.22 -1.69
N ASP A 81 11.66 -15.25 -2.08
CA ASP A 81 11.87 -16.09 -3.27
C ASP A 81 10.79 -15.92 -4.34
N ALA A 82 9.88 -14.97 -4.13
CA ALA A 82 8.76 -14.74 -5.04
C ALA A 82 9.21 -14.10 -6.35
N ASP A 83 8.60 -14.53 -7.45
CA ASP A 83 8.79 -13.93 -8.77
C ASP A 83 7.57 -13.11 -9.25
N LEU A 84 6.45 -13.18 -8.52
CA LEU A 84 5.27 -12.33 -8.71
C LEU A 84 4.87 -11.67 -7.38
N GLY A 85 4.70 -10.35 -7.39
CA GLY A 85 4.21 -9.60 -6.23
C GLY A 85 2.72 -9.26 -6.34
N VAL A 86 1.96 -9.42 -5.26
CA VAL A 86 0.58 -8.92 -5.16
C VAL A 86 0.54 -7.76 -4.18
N ILE A 87 0.36 -6.54 -4.68
CA ILE A 87 0.26 -5.33 -3.88
C ILE A 87 -1.21 -5.10 -3.51
N VAL A 88 -1.47 -4.97 -2.21
CA VAL A 88 -2.82 -4.79 -1.64
C VAL A 88 -2.81 -3.82 -0.48
N MET A 89 -3.98 -3.32 -0.10
CA MET A 89 -4.16 -2.50 1.11
C MET A 89 -5.40 -2.99 1.89
N GLY A 90 -5.36 -2.81 3.22
CA GLY A 90 -6.52 -3.06 4.07
C GLY A 90 -6.77 -4.54 4.37
N SER A 91 -8.04 -4.91 4.53
CA SER A 91 -8.47 -6.23 5.01
C SER A 91 -8.25 -7.37 4.00
N SER A 92 -8.31 -7.07 2.69
CA SER A 92 -8.13 -8.07 1.62
C SER A 92 -6.74 -8.70 1.60
N ALA A 93 -5.78 -8.13 2.35
CA ALA A 93 -4.49 -8.76 2.58
C ALA A 93 -4.59 -10.11 3.29
N GLY A 94 -5.65 -10.37 4.09
CA GLY A 94 -5.89 -11.68 4.69
C GLY A 94 -6.14 -12.75 3.63
N ASP A 95 -7.15 -12.52 2.79
CA ASP A 95 -7.54 -13.42 1.70
C ASP A 95 -6.42 -13.58 0.66
N ALA A 96 -5.67 -12.51 0.38
CA ALA A 96 -4.49 -12.56 -0.49
C ALA A 96 -3.42 -13.52 0.06
N LYS A 97 -3.12 -13.47 1.36
CA LYS A 97 -2.12 -14.35 1.99
C LYS A 97 -2.56 -15.82 1.90
N GLU A 98 -3.83 -16.10 2.19
CA GLU A 98 -4.40 -17.45 2.07
C GLU A 98 -4.34 -17.96 0.61
N ALA A 99 -4.68 -17.11 -0.36
CA ALA A 99 -4.59 -17.46 -1.78
C ALA A 99 -3.15 -17.76 -2.21
N ILE A 100 -2.19 -16.94 -1.75
CA ILE A 100 -0.76 -17.14 -2.03
C ILE A 100 -0.26 -18.45 -1.45
N ASP A 101 -0.64 -18.81 -0.22
CA ASP A 101 -0.26 -20.10 0.36
C ASP A 101 -0.75 -21.27 -0.52
N LYS A 102 -2.03 -21.26 -0.89
CA LYS A 102 -2.62 -22.29 -1.76
C LYS A 102 -1.96 -22.38 -3.13
N LEU A 103 -1.59 -21.24 -3.73
CA LEU A 103 -0.90 -21.23 -5.03
C LEU A 103 0.55 -21.71 -4.93
N ARG A 104 1.21 -21.50 -3.79
CA ARG A 104 2.56 -22.01 -3.58
C ARG A 104 2.59 -23.52 -3.42
N ASP A 105 1.54 -24.10 -2.83
CA ASP A 105 1.35 -25.56 -2.80
C ASP A 105 1.16 -26.15 -4.21
N GLU A 106 0.72 -25.33 -5.17
CA GLU A 106 0.58 -25.68 -6.60
C GLU A 106 1.88 -25.43 -7.41
N GLY A 107 2.96 -24.95 -6.78
CA GLY A 107 4.26 -24.74 -7.42
C GLY A 107 4.54 -23.32 -7.93
N TYR A 108 3.58 -22.40 -7.81
CA TYR A 108 3.81 -20.98 -8.11
C TYR A 108 4.66 -20.31 -7.02
N LYS A 109 5.24 -19.14 -7.32
CA LYS A 109 6.02 -18.35 -6.35
C LYS A 109 5.52 -16.92 -6.18
N PRO A 110 4.24 -16.70 -5.84
CA PRO A 110 3.77 -15.36 -5.51
C PRO A 110 4.14 -14.96 -4.07
N GLY A 111 4.16 -13.65 -3.84
CA GLY A 111 4.24 -13.03 -2.52
C GLY A 111 3.27 -11.85 -2.39
N VAL A 112 2.91 -11.48 -1.16
CA VAL A 112 2.00 -10.35 -0.88
C VAL A 112 2.77 -9.17 -0.31
N ILE A 113 2.48 -7.97 -0.80
CA ILE A 113 2.99 -6.70 -0.30
C ILE A 113 1.79 -5.89 0.16
N ARG A 114 1.54 -5.90 1.47
CA ARG A 114 0.46 -5.12 2.06
C ARG A 114 0.99 -3.73 2.39
N ILE A 115 0.48 -2.70 1.71
CA ILE A 115 0.75 -1.32 2.11
C ILE A 115 0.05 -1.04 3.45
N ARG A 116 0.84 -0.67 4.46
CA ARG A 116 0.37 -0.34 5.80
C ARG A 116 0.17 1.16 5.97
N VAL A 117 1.02 1.95 5.32
CA VAL A 117 0.98 3.41 5.34
C VAL A 117 0.89 3.92 3.92
N PHE A 118 -0.24 4.53 3.56
CA PHE A 118 -0.41 5.13 2.25
C PHE A 118 0.21 6.53 2.17
N ARG A 119 0.25 7.26 3.29
CA ARG A 119 0.89 8.59 3.40
C ARG A 119 1.66 8.72 4.71
N PRO A 120 2.96 9.08 4.68
CA PRO A 120 3.80 9.21 3.48
C PRO A 120 3.91 7.88 2.71
N PHE A 121 3.86 7.93 1.38
CA PHE A 121 3.87 6.71 0.56
C PHE A 121 5.29 6.07 0.58
N PRO A 122 5.43 4.76 0.80
CA PRO A 122 6.71 4.09 0.97
C PRO A 122 7.37 3.76 -0.38
N ARG A 123 7.74 4.80 -1.13
CA ARG A 123 8.28 4.68 -2.49
C ARG A 123 9.56 3.85 -2.51
N GLU A 124 10.47 4.14 -1.60
CA GLU A 124 11.81 3.56 -1.54
C GLU A 124 11.75 2.09 -1.13
N GLU A 125 10.99 1.77 -0.09
CA GLU A 125 10.78 0.40 0.39
C GLU A 125 10.05 -0.43 -0.67
N LEU A 126 9.03 0.14 -1.31
CA LEU A 126 8.30 -0.55 -2.37
C LEU A 126 9.22 -0.85 -3.55
N ARG A 127 10.02 0.14 -3.99
CA ARG A 127 11.00 -0.04 -5.07
C ARG A 127 12.02 -1.13 -4.74
N GLU A 128 12.52 -1.14 -3.52
CA GLU A 128 13.51 -2.09 -3.02
C GLU A 128 13.00 -3.53 -3.07
N ILE A 129 11.75 -3.76 -2.68
CA ILE A 129 11.14 -5.08 -2.71
C ILE A 129 10.79 -5.47 -4.15
N CYS A 130 10.19 -4.57 -4.92
CA CYS A 130 9.64 -4.86 -6.24
C CYS A 130 10.68 -5.18 -7.32
N ARG A 131 11.94 -4.75 -7.16
CA ARG A 131 13.00 -4.99 -8.15
C ARG A 131 13.35 -6.45 -8.41
N ARG A 132 12.92 -7.37 -7.54
CA ARG A 132 13.15 -8.81 -7.68
C ARG A 132 12.04 -9.54 -8.45
N PHE A 133 10.87 -8.94 -8.58
CA PHE A 133 9.74 -9.58 -9.24
C PHE A 133 9.85 -9.46 -10.76
N LYS A 134 9.29 -10.44 -11.46
CA LYS A 134 9.04 -10.38 -12.90
C LYS A 134 7.77 -9.59 -13.19
N ALA A 135 6.76 -9.75 -12.34
CA ALA A 135 5.49 -9.07 -12.47
C ALA A 135 4.83 -8.74 -11.14
N ILE A 136 3.91 -7.78 -11.18
CA ILE A 136 3.19 -7.26 -10.03
C ILE A 136 1.71 -7.10 -10.40
N ALA A 137 0.85 -7.71 -9.59
CA ALA A 137 -0.58 -7.44 -9.57
C ALA A 137 -0.87 -6.38 -8.49
N VAL A 138 -1.46 -5.25 -8.87
CA VAL A 138 -1.87 -4.20 -7.91
C VAL A 138 -3.38 -4.20 -7.79
N ILE A 139 -3.87 -4.53 -6.59
CA ILE A 139 -5.30 -4.62 -6.33
C ILE A 139 -5.79 -3.32 -5.72
N ASP A 140 -6.65 -2.62 -6.45
CA ASP A 140 -7.27 -1.39 -6.00
C ASP A 140 -8.76 -1.64 -5.69
N ARG A 141 -9.14 -1.32 -4.44
CA ARG A 141 -10.54 -1.14 -4.04
C ARG A 141 -10.98 0.32 -4.17
N ASP A 142 -10.46 0.95 -5.19
CA ASP A 142 -10.62 2.36 -5.52
C ASP A 142 -10.58 2.51 -7.05
N LEU A 143 -11.09 3.63 -7.54
CA LEU A 143 -11.00 3.99 -8.95
C LEU A 143 -10.79 5.49 -9.06
N SER A 144 -9.70 5.90 -9.72
CA SER A 144 -9.56 7.20 -10.33
C SER A 144 -10.04 7.11 -11.79
N PRO A 145 -11.26 7.60 -12.11
CA PRO A 145 -11.84 7.43 -13.45
C PRO A 145 -10.92 7.99 -14.54
N GLY A 146 -10.71 7.20 -15.60
CA GLY A 146 -9.83 7.55 -16.71
C GLY A 146 -8.38 7.10 -16.59
N LEU A 147 -7.96 6.53 -15.44
CA LEU A 147 -6.57 6.05 -15.28
C LEU A 147 -6.43 4.68 -14.62
N GLY A 148 -7.22 4.37 -13.59
CA GLY A 148 -7.07 3.15 -12.78
C GLY A 148 -7.09 3.49 -11.30
N GLY A 149 -6.59 2.59 -10.45
CA GLY A 149 -6.55 2.82 -9.01
C GLY A 149 -5.35 3.65 -8.54
N ILE A 150 -5.51 4.32 -7.40
CA ILE A 150 -4.44 5.19 -6.85
C ILE A 150 -3.22 4.38 -6.41
N LEU A 151 -3.39 3.17 -5.87
CA LEU A 151 -2.26 2.35 -5.43
C LEU A 151 -1.42 1.90 -6.62
N TYR A 152 -2.07 1.54 -7.73
CA TYR A 152 -1.42 1.24 -8.99
C TYR A 152 -0.60 2.40 -9.54
N THR A 153 -1.17 3.61 -9.60
CA THR A 153 -0.46 4.77 -10.18
C THR A 153 0.76 5.19 -9.35
N GLU A 154 0.67 5.10 -8.03
CA GLU A 154 1.81 5.37 -7.14
C GLU A 154 2.85 4.26 -7.15
N THR A 155 2.42 3.00 -7.34
CA THR A 155 3.32 1.89 -7.61
C THR A 155 4.11 2.13 -8.89
N LEU A 156 3.44 2.45 -10.02
CA LEU A 156 4.11 2.74 -11.28
C LEU A 156 5.14 3.87 -11.14
N THR A 157 4.76 4.95 -10.47
CA THR A 157 5.64 6.11 -10.24
C THR A 157 6.84 5.74 -9.37
N SER A 158 6.64 4.90 -8.37
CA SER A 158 7.72 4.43 -7.48
C SER A 158 8.73 3.56 -8.22
N LEU A 159 8.26 2.77 -9.18
CA LEU A 159 9.06 1.85 -9.99
C LEU A 159 9.61 2.47 -11.28
N TYR A 160 9.25 3.72 -11.59
CA TYR A 160 9.57 4.36 -12.87
C TYR A 160 11.06 4.35 -13.20
N ASP A 161 11.92 4.59 -12.21
CA ASP A 161 13.38 4.68 -12.39
C ASP A 161 14.09 3.32 -12.42
N LEU A 162 13.36 2.19 -12.29
CA LEU A 162 13.97 0.86 -12.36
C LEU A 162 14.33 0.52 -13.80
N LYS A 163 15.61 0.20 -14.05
CA LYS A 163 16.09 -0.23 -15.37
C LYS A 163 15.37 -1.49 -15.87
N ASN A 164 15.29 -2.50 -15.01
CA ASN A 164 14.56 -3.74 -15.26
C ASN A 164 13.28 -3.70 -14.45
N ARG A 165 12.30 -2.93 -14.93
CA ARG A 165 11.02 -2.75 -14.24
C ARG A 165 10.16 -4.01 -14.44
N PRO A 166 9.52 -4.55 -13.38
CA PRO A 166 8.55 -5.62 -13.53
C PRO A 166 7.36 -5.15 -14.38
N ILE A 167 6.67 -6.12 -14.98
CA ILE A 167 5.33 -5.88 -15.53
C ILE A 167 4.42 -5.50 -14.36
N VAL A 168 3.61 -4.46 -14.50
CA VAL A 168 2.66 -4.05 -13.46
C VAL A 168 1.27 -3.99 -14.08
N GLN A 169 0.32 -4.74 -13.53
CA GLN A 169 -1.08 -4.74 -13.96
C GLN A 169 -1.99 -4.35 -12.80
N ASN A 170 -2.96 -3.49 -13.07
CA ASN A 170 -3.96 -3.07 -12.10
C ASN A 170 -5.19 -3.98 -12.17
N TYR A 171 -5.71 -4.35 -11.00
CA TYR A 171 -6.96 -5.07 -10.84
C TYR A 171 -7.90 -4.24 -9.98
N ILE A 172 -8.94 -3.69 -10.59
CA ILE A 172 -10.03 -3.00 -9.91
C ILE A 172 -11.01 -4.05 -9.41
N ALA A 173 -11.19 -4.11 -8.09
CA ALA A 173 -12.00 -5.13 -7.45
C ALA A 173 -12.69 -4.59 -6.18
N GLY A 174 -13.76 -5.26 -5.76
CA GLY A 174 -14.40 -4.99 -4.46
C GLY A 174 -14.95 -3.57 -4.25
N LEU A 175 -15.21 -2.83 -5.33
CA LEU A 175 -15.88 -1.52 -5.28
C LEU A 175 -17.32 -1.67 -4.76
N GLY A 176 -17.81 -0.63 -4.08
CA GLY A 176 -19.14 -0.64 -3.48
C GLY A 176 -19.31 -1.65 -2.34
N GLY A 177 -18.19 -2.09 -1.73
CA GLY A 177 -18.21 -3.07 -0.65
C GLY A 177 -18.35 -4.52 -1.11
N ARG A 178 -18.28 -4.79 -2.43
CA ARG A 178 -18.27 -6.17 -2.95
C ARG A 178 -17.07 -6.94 -2.41
N ASP A 179 -17.26 -8.23 -2.18
CA ASP A 179 -16.21 -9.08 -1.64
C ASP A 179 -15.08 -9.30 -2.65
N ILE A 180 -13.88 -9.59 -2.15
CA ILE A 180 -12.75 -10.08 -2.95
C ILE A 180 -12.29 -11.36 -2.29
N SER A 181 -12.71 -12.49 -2.83
CA SER A 181 -12.49 -13.78 -2.22
C SER A 181 -11.06 -14.29 -2.45
N VAL A 182 -10.67 -15.29 -1.67
CA VAL A 182 -9.46 -16.09 -1.92
C VAL A 182 -9.40 -16.61 -3.36
N ASN A 183 -10.53 -17.00 -3.95
CA ASN A 183 -10.59 -17.50 -5.32
C ASN A 183 -10.33 -16.40 -6.36
N ASP A 184 -10.76 -15.17 -6.10
CA ASP A 184 -10.49 -14.02 -6.97
C ASP A 184 -8.98 -13.74 -7.01
N PHE A 185 -8.30 -13.76 -5.86
CA PHE A 185 -6.84 -13.65 -5.81
C PHE A 185 -6.14 -14.79 -6.55
N LYS A 186 -6.63 -16.04 -6.40
CA LYS A 186 -6.09 -17.18 -7.16
C LYS A 186 -6.25 -16.99 -8.67
N LEU A 187 -7.40 -16.51 -9.11
CA LEU A 187 -7.69 -16.21 -10.51
C LEU A 187 -6.72 -15.15 -11.06
N ILE A 188 -6.61 -14.02 -10.36
CA ILE A 188 -5.71 -12.91 -10.71
C ILE A 188 -4.28 -13.40 -10.91
N VAL A 189 -3.73 -14.12 -9.93
CA VAL A 189 -2.33 -14.55 -9.96
C VAL A 189 -2.08 -15.58 -11.06
N ARG A 190 -2.93 -16.59 -11.21
CA ARG A 190 -2.80 -17.60 -12.27
C ARG A 190 -2.91 -16.98 -13.66
N GLU A 191 -3.84 -16.06 -13.84
CA GLU A 191 -4.00 -15.35 -15.11
C GLU A 191 -2.73 -14.55 -15.44
N LEU A 192 -2.17 -13.83 -14.47
CA LEU A 192 -0.96 -13.05 -14.71
C LEU A 192 0.24 -13.94 -15.03
N TYR A 193 0.43 -15.06 -14.32
CA TYR A 193 1.44 -16.06 -14.67
C TYR A 193 1.27 -16.56 -16.10
N ARG A 194 0.07 -17.02 -16.45
CA ARG A 194 -0.23 -17.55 -17.80
C ARG A 194 0.06 -16.50 -18.87
N ASN A 195 -0.39 -15.26 -18.70
CA ASN A 195 -0.20 -14.21 -19.68
C ASN A 195 1.30 -13.90 -19.90
N ILE A 196 2.10 -13.96 -18.84
CA ILE A 196 3.56 -13.78 -18.92
C ILE A 196 4.22 -14.96 -19.65
N GLU A 197 3.82 -16.19 -19.36
CA GLU A 197 4.34 -17.40 -19.99
C GLU A 197 4.00 -17.48 -21.48
N GLU A 198 2.78 -17.09 -21.84
CA GLU A 198 2.28 -17.10 -23.22
C GLU A 198 2.70 -15.85 -24.02
N GLY A 199 3.29 -14.84 -23.36
CA GLY A 199 3.69 -13.58 -24.00
C GLY A 199 2.51 -12.74 -24.49
N VAL A 200 1.35 -12.88 -23.84
CA VAL A 200 0.13 -12.13 -24.17
C VAL A 200 0.35 -10.65 -23.84
N GLU A 201 -0.18 -9.76 -24.69
CA GLU A 201 -0.16 -8.33 -24.38
C GLU A 201 -1.00 -8.04 -23.13
N ILE A 202 -0.35 -7.47 -22.11
CA ILE A 202 -0.95 -7.23 -20.81
C ILE A 202 -1.64 -5.86 -20.83
N THR A 203 -2.97 -5.87 -20.82
CA THR A 203 -3.76 -4.65 -20.68
C THR A 203 -3.49 -3.99 -19.32
N PRO A 204 -3.25 -2.67 -19.21
CA PRO A 204 -2.85 -2.06 -17.94
C PRO A 204 -3.85 -2.23 -16.78
N ILE A 205 -5.15 -2.28 -17.09
CA ILE A 205 -6.23 -2.34 -16.09
C ILE A 205 -7.14 -3.53 -16.40
N ARG A 206 -7.49 -4.28 -15.36
CA ARG A 206 -8.49 -5.35 -15.38
C ARG A 206 -9.52 -5.15 -14.28
N TRP A 207 -10.71 -5.64 -14.51
CA TRP A 207 -11.82 -5.56 -13.56
C TRP A 207 -12.22 -6.95 -13.12
N ILE A 208 -12.37 -7.16 -11.81
CA ILE A 208 -12.73 -8.45 -11.24
C ILE A 208 -14.14 -8.38 -10.67
N GLY A 209 -14.91 -9.44 -10.93
CA GLY A 209 -16.26 -9.61 -10.39
C GLY A 209 -17.35 -8.78 -11.05
N ILE A 210 -17.13 -8.16 -12.22
CA ILE A 210 -18.24 -7.47 -12.93
C ILE A 210 -19.29 -8.51 -13.35
N GLU A 211 -20.55 -8.27 -12.99
CA GLU A 211 -21.69 -9.07 -13.42
C GLU A 211 -22.39 -8.38 -14.60
N GLY A 212 -22.91 -9.17 -15.54
CA GLY A 212 -23.76 -8.67 -16.64
C GLY A 212 -23.04 -7.90 -17.76
N VAL A 213 -21.72 -7.75 -17.70
CA VAL A 213 -20.90 -7.22 -18.80
C VAL A 213 -20.02 -8.34 -19.34
N ASN A 214 -20.37 -8.86 -20.52
CA ASN A 214 -19.46 -9.70 -21.29
C ASN A 214 -18.33 -8.79 -21.80
N TYR A 215 -17.21 -8.76 -21.08
CA TYR A 215 -15.96 -8.39 -21.74
C TYR A 215 -15.62 -9.54 -22.69
N GLU A 216 -16.09 -9.44 -23.94
CA GLU A 216 -15.40 -10.10 -25.04
C GLU A 216 -14.03 -9.45 -25.12
N PHE A 217 -13.07 -10.00 -24.38
CA PHE A 217 -11.66 -9.69 -24.55
C PHE A 217 -11.27 -10.22 -25.93
N LYS A 218 -11.42 -9.38 -26.95
CA LYS A 218 -10.88 -9.68 -28.28
C LYS A 218 -9.36 -9.71 -28.14
N ASN A 219 -8.80 -10.87 -28.46
CA ASN A 219 -7.38 -11.18 -28.60
C ASN A 219 -6.63 -10.11 -29.39
#